data_AF-A0A7W6HEM1-F1
#
_entry.id   AF-A0A7W6HEM1-F1
#
_cell.length_a   1.000
_cell.length_b   1.000
_cell.length_c   1.000
_cell.angle_alpha   90.00
_cell.angle_beta   90.00
_cell.angle_gamma   90.00
#
_symmetry.space_group_name_H-M   'P 1'
#
loop_
_entity.id
_entity.type
_entity.pdbx_description
1 polymer ?
#
loop_
_entity_poly.entity_id
_entity_poly.type
_entity_poly.pdbx_seq_one_letter_code
_entity_poly.pdbx_strand_id
1 'polypeptide(L)'
;MIAWLSDNEALLNLAVNTAMLGVWIVYLQLLLNGYRRQRRSSILITRGAGSGLRSRCLVTNMSVEPVYVTSLIATMISPAGRYEVALTDLRDLPEDLGADPRSTMGQGSLVTGQYIDLGHFDELITLLGQDRPDAPSPDAVSELELVVVALYGSSHRPVGAERHFALEPRDGVVRIVPQTVETQQLRSRRERRKLRQQLSRHM
;
A
#
# COMPACT_ATOMS: atom_id res chain seq x y z
N MET A 1 34.99 -52.50 19.05
CA MET A 1 34.61 -51.11 18.72
C MET A 1 34.69 -50.85 17.22
N ILE A 2 35.83 -51.06 16.56
CA ILE A 2 35.97 -50.90 15.09
C ILE A 2 35.09 -51.89 14.31
N ALA A 3 35.03 -53.17 14.72
CA ALA A 3 34.17 -54.18 14.08
C ALA A 3 32.66 -53.91 14.20
N TRP A 4 32.22 -53.25 15.27
CA TRP A 4 30.81 -52.87 15.45
C TRP A 4 30.42 -51.70 14.54
N LEU A 5 31.35 -50.77 14.30
CA LEU A 5 31.17 -49.70 13.31
C LEU A 5 31.11 -50.26 11.88
N SER A 6 31.91 -51.28 11.54
CA SER A 6 31.86 -51.89 10.20
C SER A 6 30.56 -52.67 9.97
N ASP A 7 30.06 -53.39 10.96
CA ASP A 7 28.81 -54.17 10.82
C ASP A 7 27.56 -53.28 10.72
N ASN A 8 27.60 -52.05 11.25
CA ASN A 8 26.48 -51.10 11.25
C ASN A 8 26.72 -49.89 10.34
N GLU A 9 27.72 -49.95 9.46
CA GLU A 9 28.16 -48.82 8.63
C GLU A 9 27.00 -48.25 7.79
N ALA A 10 26.13 -49.11 7.27
CA ALA A 10 24.95 -48.71 6.51
C ALA A 10 23.94 -47.88 7.36
N LEU A 11 23.69 -48.28 8.61
CA LEU A 11 22.79 -47.56 9.52
C LEU A 11 23.39 -46.23 9.96
N LEU A 12 24.69 -46.20 10.26
CA LEU A 12 25.41 -44.98 10.59
C LEU A 12 25.42 -44.00 9.42
N ASN A 13 25.70 -44.46 8.21
CA ASN A 13 25.69 -43.64 7.01
C ASN A 13 24.29 -43.09 6.70
N LEU A 14 23.25 -43.93 6.83
CA LEU A 14 21.85 -43.50 6.70
C LEU A 14 21.49 -42.43 7.74
N ALA A 15 21.90 -42.60 9.00
CA ALA A 15 21.65 -41.65 10.08
C ALA A 15 22.37 -40.31 9.83
N VAL A 16 23.65 -40.34 9.43
CA VAL A 16 24.43 -39.13 9.09
C VAL A 16 23.82 -38.42 7.88
N ASN A 17 23.45 -39.14 6.82
CA ASN A 17 22.83 -38.52 5.64
C ASN A 17 21.45 -37.93 5.96
N THR A 18 20.67 -38.57 6.83
CA THR A 18 19.36 -38.06 7.26
C THR A 18 19.52 -36.82 8.14
N ALA A 19 20.50 -36.82 9.05
CA ALA A 19 20.84 -35.64 9.84
C ALA A 19 21.32 -34.49 8.94
N MET A 20 22.18 -34.79 7.96
CA MET A 20 22.65 -33.83 6.96
C MET A 20 21.47 -33.25 6.16
N LEU A 21 20.55 -34.09 5.70
CA LEU A 21 19.32 -33.65 5.02
C LEU A 21 18.47 -32.74 5.91
N GLY A 22 18.37 -33.06 7.21
CA GLY A 22 17.68 -32.22 8.20
C GLY A 22 18.28 -30.82 8.30
N VAL A 23 19.62 -30.71 8.37
CA VAL A 23 20.32 -29.42 8.36
C VAL A 23 20.02 -28.64 7.09
N TRP A 24 20.06 -29.30 5.91
CA TRP A 24 19.71 -28.66 4.65
C TRP A 24 18.26 -28.16 4.60
N ILE A 25 17.31 -28.91 5.15
CA ILE A 25 15.90 -28.48 5.25
C ILE A 25 15.79 -27.23 6.12
N VAL A 26 16.44 -27.19 7.28
CA VAL A 26 16.44 -26.01 8.16
C VAL A 26 17.06 -24.81 7.45
N TYR A 27 18.20 -25.00 6.80
CA TYR A 27 18.86 -23.93 6.05
C TYR A 27 17.98 -23.41 4.91
N LEU A 28 17.34 -24.30 4.15
CA LEU A 28 16.41 -23.94 3.08
C LEU A 28 15.20 -23.18 3.64
N GLN A 29 14.65 -23.60 4.78
CA GLN A 29 13.54 -22.90 5.43
C GLN A 29 13.94 -21.48 5.85
N LEU A 30 15.11 -21.30 6.45
CA LEU A 30 15.63 -19.98 6.82
C LEU A 30 15.82 -19.08 5.60
N LEU A 31 16.43 -19.62 4.53
CA LEU A 31 16.64 -18.90 3.28
C LEU A 31 15.31 -18.51 2.63
N LEU A 32 14.35 -19.43 2.53
CA LEU A 32 13.03 -19.16 1.97
C LEU A 32 12.27 -18.11 2.77
N ASN A 33 12.34 -18.16 4.11
CA ASN A 33 11.68 -17.18 4.98
C ASN A 33 12.32 -15.80 4.84
N GLY A 34 13.66 -15.72 4.79
CA GLY A 34 14.39 -14.48 4.53
C GLY A 34 14.02 -13.86 3.18
N TYR A 35 14.07 -14.67 2.12
CA TYR A 35 13.72 -14.26 0.76
C TYR A 35 12.27 -13.78 0.64
N ARG A 36 11.32 -14.51 1.26
CA ARG A 36 9.91 -14.13 1.29
C ARG A 36 9.63 -12.88 2.10
N ARG A 37 10.44 -12.54 3.10
CA ARG A 37 10.29 -11.33 3.90
C ARG A 37 10.83 -10.10 3.18
N GLN A 38 11.99 -10.22 2.52
CA GLN A 38 12.64 -9.12 1.80
C GLN A 38 11.84 -8.65 0.58
N ARG A 39 11.17 -9.57 -0.14
CA ARG A 39 10.39 -9.24 -1.35
C ARG A 39 8.95 -8.77 -1.10
N ARG A 40 8.60 -8.38 0.12
CA ARG A 40 7.25 -7.89 0.41
C ARG A 40 7.16 -6.40 0.06
N SER A 41 6.29 -6.05 -0.87
CA SER A 41 5.90 -4.67 -1.11
C SER A 41 5.13 -4.13 0.09
N SER A 42 5.50 -2.96 0.59
CA SER A 42 4.85 -2.27 1.69
C SER A 42 4.70 -0.80 1.33
N ILE A 43 3.47 -0.31 1.26
CA ILE A 43 3.16 1.09 1.00
C ILE A 43 2.42 1.63 2.22
N LEU A 44 2.91 2.71 2.81
CA LEU A 44 2.30 3.36 3.96
C LEU A 44 1.51 4.57 3.48
N ILE A 45 0.22 4.60 3.78
CA ILE A 45 -0.61 5.80 3.64
C ILE A 45 -0.73 6.37 5.05
N THR A 46 -0.35 7.62 5.25
CA THR A 46 -0.38 8.24 6.58
C THR A 46 -0.82 9.68 6.51
N ARG A 47 -1.31 10.19 7.64
CA ARG A 47 -1.54 11.61 7.85
C ARG A 47 -0.33 12.22 8.55
N GLY A 48 0.13 13.36 8.04
CA GLY A 48 1.25 14.13 8.58
C GLY A 48 0.81 15.50 9.09
N ALA A 49 1.65 16.12 9.93
CA ALA A 49 1.56 17.54 10.30
C ALA A 49 0.23 18.03 10.93
N GLY A 50 -0.39 17.25 11.82
CA GLY A 50 -1.53 17.73 12.64
C GLY A 50 -2.66 16.71 12.75
N SER A 51 -3.80 17.05 13.37
CA SER A 51 -4.98 16.17 13.59
C SER A 51 -6.31 16.56 12.94
N GLY A 52 -6.38 17.75 12.35
CA GLY A 52 -7.55 18.21 11.62
C GLY A 52 -7.51 17.83 10.15
N LEU A 53 -8.52 18.29 9.40
CA LEU A 53 -8.56 18.18 7.93
C LEU A 53 -7.39 18.87 7.23
N ARG A 54 -6.78 19.88 7.86
CA ARG A 54 -5.52 20.51 7.39
C ARG A 54 -4.27 19.66 7.60
N SER A 55 -4.40 18.39 8.00
CA SER A 55 -3.28 17.46 7.99
C SER A 55 -2.98 17.01 6.56
N ARG A 56 -1.71 16.69 6.27
CA ARG A 56 -1.31 16.27 4.93
C ARG A 56 -1.46 14.77 4.76
N CYS A 57 -1.87 14.33 3.58
CA CYS A 57 -1.91 12.91 3.25
C CYS A 57 -0.62 12.50 2.51
N LEU A 58 0.12 11.56 3.07
CA LEU A 58 1.40 11.10 2.53
C LEU A 58 1.32 9.62 2.13
N VAL A 59 1.85 9.30 0.96
CA VAL A 59 1.98 7.92 0.46
C VAL A 59 3.46 7.59 0.36
N THR A 60 3.94 6.69 1.22
CA THR A 60 5.37 6.37 1.37
C THR A 60 5.68 4.94 0.93
N ASN A 61 6.76 4.74 0.18
CA ASN A 61 7.27 3.40 -0.11
C ASN A 61 8.09 2.87 1.09
N MET A 62 7.59 1.84 1.75
CA MET A 62 8.29 1.12 2.84
C MET A 62 8.85 -0.23 2.35
N SER A 63 8.84 -0.49 1.05
CA SER A 63 9.37 -1.71 0.45
C SER A 63 10.89 -1.62 0.28
N VAL A 64 11.56 -2.77 0.19
CA VAL A 64 13.01 -2.85 -0.09
C VAL A 64 13.35 -2.46 -1.54
N GLU A 65 12.45 -2.73 -2.48
CA GLU A 65 12.61 -2.36 -3.89
C GLU A 65 11.78 -1.10 -4.22
N PRO A 66 12.15 -0.32 -5.25
CA PRO A 66 11.34 0.78 -5.74
C PRO A 66 9.95 0.33 -6.19
N VAL A 67 8.98 1.22 -6.00
CA VAL A 67 7.62 1.08 -6.53
C VAL A 67 7.32 2.21 -7.50
N TYR A 68 6.52 1.95 -8.52
CA TYR A 68 5.98 3.00 -9.37
C TYR A 68 4.49 3.15 -9.07
N VAL A 69 4.08 4.27 -8.48
CA VAL A 69 2.67 4.58 -8.23
C VAL A 69 2.02 4.92 -9.56
N THR A 70 1.05 4.11 -9.97
CA THR A 70 0.33 4.26 -11.24
C THR A 70 -0.97 5.01 -11.09
N SER A 71 -1.67 4.81 -9.97
CA SER A 71 -2.97 5.43 -9.73
C SER A 71 -3.22 5.57 -8.24
N LEU A 72 -3.91 6.64 -7.89
CA LEU A 72 -4.40 6.94 -6.57
C LEU A 72 -5.90 7.12 -6.69
N ILE A 73 -6.65 6.27 -5.99
CA ILE A 73 -8.11 6.29 -6.01
C ILE A 73 -8.57 6.74 -4.63
N ALA A 74 -9.41 7.75 -4.59
CA ALA A 74 -10.06 8.21 -3.38
C ALA A 74 -11.56 7.97 -3.47
N THR A 75 -12.14 7.47 -2.38
CA THR A 75 -13.57 7.24 -2.26
C THR A 75 -14.12 8.04 -1.09
N MET A 76 -15.04 8.96 -1.38
CA MET A 76 -15.82 9.64 -0.35
C MET A 76 -17.04 8.79 -0.01
N ILE A 77 -17.28 8.61 1.29
CA ILE A 77 -18.42 7.85 1.81
C ILE A 77 -19.31 8.81 2.57
N SER A 78 -20.59 8.83 2.21
CA SER A 78 -21.63 9.66 2.81
C SER A 78 -22.91 8.84 2.97
N PRO A 79 -23.93 9.35 3.70
CA PRO A 79 -25.25 8.70 3.77
C PRO A 79 -25.93 8.52 2.41
N ALA A 80 -25.61 9.37 1.42
CA ALA A 80 -26.17 9.30 0.08
C ALA A 80 -25.50 8.20 -0.79
N GLY A 81 -24.34 7.70 -0.39
CA GLY A 81 -23.62 6.66 -1.11
C GLY A 81 -22.10 6.81 -1.08
N ARG A 82 -21.44 6.03 -1.93
CA ARG A 82 -19.98 6.03 -2.11
C ARG A 82 -19.64 6.64 -3.45
N TYR A 83 -18.67 7.55 -3.46
CA TYR A 83 -18.25 8.29 -4.62
C TYR A 83 -16.74 8.10 -4.84
N GLU A 84 -16.37 7.31 -5.85
CA GLU A 84 -15.00 6.89 -6.16
C GLU A 84 -14.43 7.70 -7.32
N VAL A 85 -13.23 8.25 -7.14
CA VAL A 85 -12.53 9.01 -8.19
C VAL A 85 -11.02 8.75 -8.17
N ALA A 86 -10.41 8.68 -9.35
CA ALA A 86 -8.97 8.65 -9.50
C ALA A 86 -8.39 10.07 -9.36
N LEU A 87 -7.56 10.28 -8.33
CA LEU A 87 -6.85 11.54 -8.07
C LEU A 87 -5.83 11.88 -9.16
N THR A 88 -5.36 10.88 -9.91
CA THR A 88 -4.45 11.08 -11.06
C THR A 88 -5.11 11.84 -12.21
N ASP A 89 -6.44 11.74 -12.32
CA ASP A 89 -7.19 12.26 -13.47
C ASP A 89 -7.89 13.59 -13.14
N LEU A 90 -7.98 13.93 -11.85
CA LEU A 90 -8.64 15.13 -11.33
C LEU A 90 -7.74 16.36 -11.29
N ARG A 91 -6.43 16.20 -11.41
CA ARG A 91 -5.51 17.32 -11.28
C ARG A 91 -5.27 17.94 -12.63
N ASP A 92 -5.80 19.14 -12.84
CA ASP A 92 -5.29 20.03 -13.87
C ASP A 92 -3.81 20.25 -13.59
N LEU A 93 -2.96 19.68 -14.45
CA LEU A 93 -1.53 19.82 -14.30
C LEU A 93 -1.17 21.29 -14.53
N PRO A 94 -0.58 21.99 -13.54
CA PRO A 94 -0.06 23.33 -13.78
C PRO A 94 1.04 23.25 -14.85
N GLU A 95 1.20 24.33 -15.65
CA GLU A 95 2.25 24.42 -16.67
C GLU A 95 3.66 24.22 -16.07
N ASP A 96 3.85 24.64 -14.82
CA ASP A 96 5.02 24.33 -13.99
C ASP A 96 4.63 23.33 -12.90
N LEU A 97 5.20 22.13 -12.99
CA LEU A 97 4.99 21.02 -12.05
C LEU A 97 5.64 21.26 -10.67
N GLY A 98 6.43 22.33 -10.54
CA GLY A 98 7.11 22.72 -9.31
C GLY A 98 8.27 21.78 -8.94
N ALA A 99 8.69 21.85 -7.67
CA ALA A 99 9.89 21.15 -7.19
C ALA A 99 9.74 19.61 -7.08
N ASP A 100 8.52 19.08 -6.94
CA ASP A 100 8.26 17.64 -6.95
C ASP A 100 7.10 17.28 -7.89
N PRO A 101 7.39 17.04 -9.18
CA PRO A 101 6.38 16.69 -10.18
C PRO A 101 5.53 15.48 -9.81
N ARG A 102 6.05 14.53 -9.02
CA ARG A 102 5.33 13.32 -8.60
C ARG A 102 4.22 13.66 -7.62
N SER A 103 4.51 14.56 -6.69
CA SER A 103 3.52 15.09 -5.75
C SER A 103 2.46 15.91 -6.45
N THR A 104 2.79 16.57 -7.57
CA THR A 104 1.80 17.28 -8.41
C THR A 104 0.95 16.31 -9.23
N MET A 105 1.54 15.31 -9.89
CA MET A 105 0.81 14.36 -10.74
C MET A 105 0.06 13.27 -9.95
N GLY A 106 0.42 13.04 -8.68
CA GLY A 106 -0.10 11.90 -7.91
C GLY A 106 0.39 10.54 -8.42
N GLN A 107 1.46 10.51 -9.21
CA GLN A 107 2.05 9.31 -9.79
C GLN A 107 3.57 9.43 -9.91
N GLY A 108 4.25 8.29 -9.99
CA GLY A 108 5.70 8.26 -10.23
C GLY A 108 6.46 7.21 -9.43
N SER A 109 7.78 7.16 -9.66
CA SER A 109 8.66 6.22 -8.99
C SER A 109 9.05 6.70 -7.58
N LEU A 110 8.94 5.78 -6.62
CA LEU A 110 9.33 5.95 -5.23
C LEU A 110 10.35 4.88 -4.86
N VAL A 111 11.58 5.31 -4.56
CA VAL A 111 12.55 4.45 -3.89
C VAL A 111 12.17 4.27 -2.42
N THR A 112 12.82 3.35 -1.72
CA THR A 112 12.56 3.09 -0.29
C THR A 112 12.66 4.36 0.55
N GLY A 113 11.65 4.61 1.37
CA GLY A 113 11.54 5.76 2.26
C GLY A 113 11.05 7.05 1.59
N GLN A 114 10.93 7.10 0.26
CA GLN A 114 10.36 8.26 -0.42
C GLN A 114 8.83 8.26 -0.37
N TYR A 115 8.25 9.45 -0.45
CA TYR A 115 6.81 9.66 -0.40
C TYR A 115 6.32 10.59 -1.50
N ILE A 116 5.01 10.50 -1.77
CA ILE A 116 4.21 11.46 -2.54
C ILE A 116 3.35 12.21 -1.52
N ASP A 117 3.36 13.55 -1.60
CA ASP A 117 2.45 14.39 -0.82
C ASP A 117 1.18 14.65 -1.63
N LEU A 118 0.04 14.21 -1.11
CA LEU A 118 -1.25 14.39 -1.77
C LEU A 118 -1.92 15.72 -1.43
N GLY A 119 -1.31 16.52 -0.56
CA GLY A 119 -1.90 17.77 -0.06
C GLY A 119 -2.73 17.56 1.19
N HIS A 120 -3.55 18.55 1.52
CA HIS A 120 -4.40 18.52 2.71
C HIS A 120 -5.69 17.72 2.48
N PHE A 121 -6.27 17.14 3.53
CA PHE A 121 -7.48 16.33 3.38
C PHE A 121 -8.72 17.16 3.03
N ASP A 122 -8.83 18.40 3.52
CA ASP A 122 -9.90 19.33 3.12
C ASP A 122 -9.84 19.66 1.62
N GLU A 123 -8.66 19.95 1.10
CA GLU A 123 -8.41 20.17 -0.33
C GLU A 123 -8.78 18.94 -1.16
N LEU A 124 -8.37 17.74 -0.71
CA LEU A 124 -8.70 16.49 -1.39
C LEU A 124 -10.22 16.24 -1.42
N ILE A 125 -10.93 16.42 -0.31
CA ILE A 125 -12.39 16.25 -0.26
C ILE A 125 -13.09 17.26 -1.17
N THR A 126 -12.63 18.51 -1.15
CA THR A 126 -13.18 19.57 -2.01
C THR A 126 -12.97 19.22 -3.48
N LEU A 127 -11.74 18.82 -3.85
CA LEU A 127 -11.38 18.42 -5.22
C LEU A 127 -12.22 17.23 -5.70
N LEU A 128 -12.49 16.25 -4.83
CA LEU A 128 -13.30 15.08 -5.17
C LEU A 128 -14.77 15.41 -5.42
N GLY A 129 -15.27 16.51 -4.83
CA GLY A 129 -16.62 17.02 -5.04
C GLY A 129 -16.75 18.07 -6.14
N GLN A 130 -15.65 18.63 -6.64
CA GLN A 130 -15.66 19.64 -7.70
C GLN A 130 -16.21 19.05 -9.01
N ASP A 131 -17.02 19.84 -9.72
CA ASP A 131 -17.61 19.54 -11.03
C ASP A 131 -18.45 18.25 -11.12
N ARG A 132 -18.96 17.77 -9.98
CA ARG A 132 -19.76 16.54 -9.89
C ARG A 132 -21.06 16.80 -9.11
N PRO A 133 -22.22 16.96 -9.77
CA PRO A 133 -23.48 17.28 -9.10
C PRO A 133 -23.98 16.17 -8.15
N ASP A 134 -23.54 14.94 -8.38
CA ASP A 134 -23.90 13.77 -7.55
C ASP A 134 -22.92 13.52 -6.39
N ALA A 135 -21.82 14.29 -6.31
CA ALA A 135 -20.86 14.13 -5.24
C ALA A 135 -21.43 14.68 -3.92
N PRO A 136 -21.17 14.02 -2.78
CA PRO A 136 -21.59 14.53 -1.49
C PRO A 136 -20.93 15.88 -1.21
N SER A 137 -21.68 16.78 -0.56
CA SER A 137 -21.10 17.98 0.03
C SER A 137 -19.95 17.60 0.98
N PRO A 138 -18.84 18.36 1.04
CA PRO A 138 -17.74 18.10 1.96
C PRO A 138 -18.17 17.85 3.41
N ASP A 139 -19.22 18.55 3.87
CA ASP A 139 -19.74 18.43 5.23
C ASP A 139 -20.55 17.14 5.47
N ALA A 140 -21.01 16.49 4.39
CA ALA A 140 -21.76 15.23 4.45
C ALA A 140 -20.87 13.99 4.37
N VAL A 141 -19.56 14.17 4.14
CA VAL A 141 -18.59 13.09 4.07
C VAL A 141 -18.28 12.58 5.47
N SER A 142 -18.64 11.33 5.75
CA SER A 142 -18.34 10.67 7.04
C SER A 142 -17.01 9.93 7.02
N GLU A 143 -16.57 9.47 5.84
CA GLU A 143 -15.36 8.67 5.70
C GLU A 143 -14.69 8.90 4.34
N LEU A 144 -13.37 8.83 4.35
CA LEU A 144 -12.51 8.91 3.18
C LEU A 144 -11.66 7.64 3.10
N GLU A 145 -11.79 6.91 2.01
CA GLU A 145 -10.96 5.76 1.69
C GLU A 145 -9.94 6.14 0.61
N LEU A 146 -8.68 5.76 0.83
CA LEU A 146 -7.59 5.96 -0.12
C LEU A 146 -7.00 4.62 -0.52
N VAL A 147 -6.97 4.37 -1.82
CA VAL A 147 -6.38 3.19 -2.44
C VAL A 147 -5.23 3.63 -3.35
N VAL A 148 -4.04 3.17 -3.03
CA VAL A 148 -2.84 3.35 -3.86
C VAL A 148 -2.64 2.11 -4.69
N VAL A 149 -2.45 2.27 -5.99
CA VAL A 149 -2.03 1.19 -6.88
C VAL A 149 -0.66 1.50 -7.45
N ALA A 150 0.24 0.52 -7.35
CA ALA A 150 1.61 0.65 -7.78
C ALA A 150 2.14 -0.64 -8.44
N LEU A 151 3.22 -0.52 -9.20
CA LEU A 151 3.99 -1.63 -9.74
C LEU A 151 5.21 -1.86 -8.85
N TYR A 152 5.40 -3.10 -8.39
CA TYR A 152 6.52 -3.47 -7.53
C TYR A 152 7.65 -4.17 -8.31
N GLY A 153 8.84 -3.56 -8.25
CA GLY A 153 10.03 -4.03 -8.95
C GLY A 153 9.86 -4.11 -10.48
N SER A 154 10.79 -4.76 -11.15
CA SER A 154 10.76 -4.96 -12.62
C SER A 154 9.71 -5.96 -13.10
N SER A 155 9.02 -6.64 -12.17
CA SER A 155 8.07 -7.72 -12.51
C SER A 155 6.69 -7.23 -12.96
N HIS A 156 6.47 -5.91 -13.02
CA HIS A 156 5.18 -5.25 -13.35
C HIS A 156 3.98 -5.83 -12.58
N ARG A 157 4.20 -6.39 -11.39
CA ARG A 157 3.13 -6.96 -10.57
C ARG A 157 2.40 -5.81 -9.89
N PRO A 158 1.09 -5.64 -10.13
CA PRO A 158 0.31 -4.64 -9.41
C PRO A 158 0.26 -5.04 -7.94
N VAL A 159 0.61 -4.10 -7.11
CA VAL A 159 0.47 -4.11 -5.66
C VAL A 159 -0.42 -2.94 -5.28
N GLY A 160 -1.20 -3.10 -4.22
CA GLY A 160 -2.01 -2.00 -3.71
C GLY A 160 -1.91 -1.87 -2.22
N ALA A 161 -2.30 -0.71 -1.74
CA ALA A 161 -2.43 -0.41 -0.33
C ALA A 161 -3.69 0.43 -0.13
N GLU A 162 -4.40 0.17 0.96
CA GLU A 162 -5.69 0.77 1.26
C GLU A 162 -5.66 1.31 2.69
N ARG A 163 -6.21 2.51 2.88
CA ARG A 163 -6.39 3.10 4.21
C ARG A 163 -7.68 3.89 4.29
N HIS A 164 -8.37 3.70 5.41
CA HIS A 164 -9.67 4.30 5.69
C HIS A 164 -9.52 5.35 6.79
N PHE A 165 -10.18 6.48 6.60
CA PHE A 165 -10.13 7.62 7.50
C PHE A 165 -11.55 8.09 7.82
N ALA A 166 -11.92 8.05 9.10
CA ALA A 166 -13.17 8.62 9.58
C ALA A 166 -13.04 10.14 9.75
N LEU A 167 -14.08 10.87 9.36
CA LEU A 167 -14.24 12.29 9.63
C LEU A 167 -15.12 12.45 10.86
N GLU A 168 -14.50 12.80 11.99
CA GLU A 168 -15.19 12.91 13.27
C GLU A 168 -15.24 14.38 13.73
N PRO A 169 -16.44 14.97 13.84
CA PRO A 169 -16.59 16.29 14.45
C PRO A 169 -16.28 16.19 15.96
N ARG A 170 -15.27 16.91 16.42
CA ARG A 170 -14.88 16.97 17.83
C ARG A 170 -14.54 18.39 18.23
N ASP A 171 -15.20 18.90 19.28
CA ASP A 171 -14.99 20.25 19.81
C ASP A 171 -15.20 21.36 18.74
N GLY A 172 -16.16 21.15 17.83
CA GLY A 172 -16.45 22.10 16.74
C GLY A 172 -15.46 22.06 15.57
N VAL A 173 -14.50 21.13 15.57
CA VAL A 173 -13.53 20.94 14.49
C VAL A 173 -13.63 19.52 13.95
N VAL A 174 -13.72 19.36 12.63
CA VAL A 174 -13.68 18.04 11.99
C VAL A 174 -12.24 17.51 12.02
N ARG A 175 -12.06 16.35 12.64
CA ARG A 175 -10.79 15.63 12.71
C ARG A 175 -10.80 14.46 11.74
N ILE A 176 -9.62 14.15 11.22
CA ILE A 176 -9.42 12.98 10.38
C ILE A 176 -8.69 11.89 11.18
N VAL A 177 -9.37 10.78 11.38
CA VAL A 177 -8.92 9.69 12.25
C VAL A 177 -8.74 8.43 11.42
N PRO A 178 -7.53 7.84 11.38
CA PRO A 178 -7.34 6.54 10.73
C PRO A 178 -8.17 5.48 11.46
N GLN A 179 -9.01 4.74 10.73
CA GLN A 179 -9.81 3.67 11.33
C GLN A 179 -8.95 2.46 11.72
N THR A 180 -7.82 2.27 11.03
CA THR A 180 -6.85 1.20 11.30
C THR A 180 -5.49 1.78 11.68
N VAL A 181 -4.78 1.04 12.54
CA VAL A 181 -3.39 1.35 12.93
C VAL A 181 -2.47 1.21 11.72
N GLU A 182 -2.63 0.12 10.96
CA GLU A 182 -1.81 -0.19 9.79
C GLU A 182 -2.54 0.09 8.48
N THR A 183 -1.79 0.45 7.43
CA THR A 183 -2.29 0.47 6.05
C THR A 183 -2.43 -0.97 5.56
N GLN A 184 -3.65 -1.33 5.12
CA GLN A 184 -3.92 -2.66 4.60
C GLN A 184 -3.19 -2.86 3.26
N GLN A 185 -2.42 -3.94 3.14
CA GLN A 185 -1.66 -4.25 1.94
C GLN A 185 -2.42 -5.25 1.08
N LEU A 186 -2.83 -4.83 -0.11
CA LEU A 186 -3.61 -5.62 -1.05
C LEU A 186 -2.67 -6.56 -1.84
N ARG A 187 -2.44 -7.75 -1.27
CA ARG A 187 -1.40 -8.68 -1.75
C ARG A 187 -1.97 -9.98 -2.30
N SER A 188 -3.18 -10.38 -1.92
CA SER A 188 -3.79 -11.63 -2.34
C SER A 188 -4.20 -11.62 -3.81
N ARG A 189 -4.32 -12.80 -4.43
CA ARG A 189 -4.77 -12.93 -5.82
C ARG A 189 -6.17 -12.34 -6.05
N ARG A 190 -7.05 -12.44 -5.05
CA ARG A 190 -8.43 -11.90 -5.12
C ARG A 190 -8.42 -10.38 -5.04
N GLU A 191 -7.70 -9.80 -4.08
CA GLU A 191 -7.56 -8.35 -3.94
C GLU A 191 -6.93 -7.72 -5.19
N ARG A 192 -5.89 -8.36 -5.76
CA ARG A 192 -5.29 -7.90 -7.03
C ARG A 192 -6.28 -7.93 -8.19
N ARG A 193 -7.20 -8.89 -8.22
CA ARG A 193 -8.23 -8.95 -9.26
C ARG A 193 -9.26 -7.83 -9.09
N LYS A 194 -9.64 -7.52 -7.84
CA LYS A 194 -10.49 -6.36 -7.52
C LYS A 194 -9.81 -5.05 -7.93
N LEU A 195 -8.52 -4.86 -7.60
CA LEU A 195 -7.74 -3.69 -8.00
C LEU A 195 -7.67 -3.51 -9.52
N ARG A 196 -7.46 -4.61 -10.27
CA ARG A 196 -7.48 -4.55 -11.74
C ARG A 196 -8.84 -4.13 -12.29
N GLN A 197 -9.93 -4.61 -11.67
CA GLN A 197 -11.28 -4.20 -12.06
C GLN A 197 -11.56 -2.72 -11.75
N GLN A 198 -11.07 -2.21 -10.61
CA GLN A 198 -11.17 -0.79 -10.26
C GLN A 198 -10.37 0.08 -11.22
N LEU A 199 -9.12 -0.28 -11.50
CA LEU A 199 -8.30 0.40 -12.51
C LEU A 199 -8.98 0.44 -13.89
N SER A 200 -9.60 -0.66 -14.33
CA SER A 200 -10.28 -0.70 -15.63
C SER A 200 -11.55 0.16 -15.72
N ARG A 201 -12.04 0.72 -14.61
CA ARG A 201 -13.17 1.67 -14.61
C ARG A 201 -12.72 3.11 -14.78
N HIS A 202 -11.44 3.38 -14.59
CA HIS A 202 -10.85 4.73 -14.64
C HIS A 202 -9.78 4.88 -15.74
N MET A 203 -9.58 3.85 -16.57
CA MET A 203 -8.81 3.91 -17.84
C MET A 203 -9.77 3.89 -19.01
#